data_AF-A0A258SA32-F1
#
_entry.id   AF-A0A258SA32-F1
#
_cell.length_a   1.000
_cell.length_b   1.000
_cell.length_c   1.000
_cell.angle_alpha   90.00
_cell.angle_beta   90.00
_cell.angle_gamma   90.00
#
_symmetry.space_group_name_H-M   'P 1'
#
loop_
_entity.id
_entity.type
_entity.pdbx_description
1 polymer ?
#
loop_
_entity_poly.entity_id
_entity_poly.type
_entity_poly.pdbx_seq_one_letter_code
_entity_poly.pdbx_strand_id
1 'polypeptide(L)'
;MTDERLNWDDILEVGRGGPGCGLLKIDGREPRGSYRYLPPALFHEGKVYASSFVSGGFMICIIDPETLVRQEISPRLPYARLKAIENGEVVYFDHHSGDSESRLAITPQKPALRSLAARLRRR
;
A
#
# COMPACT_ATOMS: atom_id res chain seq x y z
N MET A 1 -29.53 8.37 -4.41
CA MET A 1 -28.28 9.14 -4.54
C MET A 1 -27.15 8.24 -4.10
N THR A 2 -26.54 7.55 -5.06
CA THR A 2 -25.44 6.60 -4.85
C THR A 2 -24.13 7.37 -4.89
N ASP A 3 -23.41 7.30 -3.77
CA ASP A 3 -22.07 7.85 -3.55
C ASP A 3 -21.11 7.42 -4.68
N GLU A 4 -20.32 8.37 -5.16
CA GLU A 4 -19.34 8.25 -6.25
C GLU A 4 -18.18 7.34 -5.83
N ARG A 5 -18.46 6.04 -5.82
CA ARG A 5 -17.43 5.00 -5.73
C ARG A 5 -16.61 5.06 -7.02
N LEU A 6 -15.34 5.45 -6.88
CA LEU A 6 -14.32 5.27 -7.92
C LEU A 6 -14.54 3.94 -8.63
N ASN A 7 -14.90 4.01 -9.92
CA ASN A 7 -15.24 2.85 -10.72
C ASN A 7 -13.95 2.19 -11.21
N TRP A 8 -14.00 0.89 -11.47
CA TRP A 8 -12.89 0.05 -11.94
C TRP A 8 -12.15 0.64 -13.15
N ASP A 9 -12.83 1.44 -13.97
CA ASP A 9 -12.26 2.10 -15.15
C ASP A 9 -11.39 3.34 -14.82
N ASP A 10 -11.48 3.89 -13.60
CA ASP A 10 -10.70 5.06 -13.15
C ASP A 10 -9.27 4.70 -12.70
N ILE A 11 -8.95 3.41 -12.57
CA ILE A 11 -7.62 2.90 -12.19
C ILE A 11 -6.63 2.96 -13.38
N LEU A 12 -7.05 3.41 -14.56
CA LEU A 12 -6.19 3.43 -15.75
C LEU A 12 -5.91 4.84 -16.29
N GLU A 13 -5.11 5.63 -15.55
CA GLU A 13 -3.93 6.27 -16.16
C GLU A 13 -2.69 5.36 -15.99
N VAL A 14 -2.97 4.06 -16.09
CA VAL A 14 -2.09 2.89 -16.09
C VAL A 14 -2.21 2.34 -17.50
N GLY A 15 -1.24 2.65 -18.35
CA GLY A 15 -1.18 2.08 -19.68
C GLY A 15 -1.03 0.56 -19.58
N ARG A 16 -2.06 -0.17 -20.02
CA ARG A 16 -2.01 -1.60 -20.42
C ARG A 16 -1.42 -2.53 -19.35
N GLY A 17 -2.27 -2.99 -18.44
CA GLY A 17 -1.99 -4.11 -17.53
C GLY A 17 -1.66 -5.40 -18.27
N GLY A 18 -0.39 -5.56 -18.63
CA GLY A 18 0.22 -6.87 -18.85
C GLY A 18 0.63 -7.51 -17.52
N PRO A 19 1.18 -8.74 -17.55
CA PRO A 19 1.70 -9.43 -16.38
C PRO A 19 3.00 -8.73 -15.92
N GLY A 20 2.88 -7.70 -15.10
CA GLY A 20 4.04 -6.95 -14.62
C GLY A 20 3.69 -5.90 -13.59
N CYS A 21 4.55 -5.76 -12.58
CA CYS A 21 4.45 -4.65 -11.62
C CYS A 21 4.60 -3.32 -12.38
N GLY A 22 3.69 -2.37 -12.12
CA GLY A 22 3.62 -1.08 -12.80
C GLY A 22 3.89 0.11 -11.88
N LEU A 23 3.83 1.32 -12.44
CA LEU A 23 3.85 2.55 -11.65
C LEU A 23 2.45 2.78 -11.06
N LEU A 24 2.41 3.23 -9.81
CA LEU A 24 1.17 3.65 -9.14
C LEU A 24 1.08 5.17 -9.21
N LYS A 25 -0.06 5.69 -9.68
CA LYS A 25 -0.38 7.11 -9.59
C LYS A 25 -1.56 7.32 -8.63
N ILE A 26 -1.43 8.33 -7.79
CA ILE A 26 -2.47 8.82 -6.88
C ILE A 26 -2.68 10.29 -7.23
N ASP A 27 -3.85 10.63 -7.76
CA ASP A 27 -4.17 11.97 -8.28
C ASP A 27 -3.11 12.50 -9.25
N GLY A 28 -2.71 11.68 -10.22
CA GLY A 28 -1.70 12.01 -11.23
C GLY A 28 -0.26 12.09 -10.72
N ARG A 29 -0.01 11.81 -9.43
CA ARG A 29 1.32 11.88 -8.80
C ARG A 29 1.82 10.50 -8.38
N GLU A 30 3.13 10.30 -8.44
CA GLU A 30 3.76 9.04 -8.02
C GLU A 30 4.14 9.06 -6.52
N PRO A 31 3.95 7.94 -5.79
CA PRO A 31 4.53 7.75 -4.47
C PRO A 31 6.05 7.94 -4.49
N ARG A 32 6.59 8.50 -3.40
CA ARG A 32 8.04 8.74 -3.30
C ARG A 32 8.83 7.44 -3.34
N GLY A 33 9.95 7.42 -4.07
CA GLY A 33 10.94 6.32 -4.05
C GLY A 33 10.95 5.39 -5.26
N SER A 34 10.28 5.74 -6.36
CA SER A 34 10.38 5.05 -7.66
C SER A 34 10.13 3.54 -7.60
N TYR A 35 9.14 3.13 -6.81
CA TYR A 35 8.77 1.74 -6.64
C TYR A 35 7.85 1.25 -7.77
N ARG A 36 7.85 -0.07 -7.96
CA ARG A 36 6.85 -0.75 -8.81
C ARG A 36 5.85 -1.47 -7.93
N TYR A 37 4.60 -1.53 -8.37
CA TYR A 37 3.50 -2.05 -7.61
C TYR A 37 2.76 -3.14 -8.37
N LEU A 38 2.39 -4.19 -7.66
CA LEU A 38 1.52 -5.24 -8.16
C LEU A 38 0.06 -4.78 -8.02
N PRO A 39 -0.74 -4.77 -9.10
CA PRO A 39 -2.14 -4.43 -9.02
C PRO A 39 -2.96 -5.55 -8.34
N PRO A 40 -4.09 -5.21 -7.69
CA PRO A 40 -4.63 -3.87 -7.50
C PRO A 40 -3.98 -3.14 -6.30
N ALA A 41 -4.12 -1.81 -6.29
CA ALA A 41 -4.02 -1.00 -5.07
C ALA A 41 -5.43 -0.75 -4.53
N LEU A 42 -5.58 -0.61 -3.22
CA LEU A 42 -6.88 -0.49 -2.55
C LEU A 42 -6.94 0.81 -1.74
N PHE A 43 -8.03 1.57 -1.88
CA PHE A 43 -8.28 2.74 -1.03
C PHE A 43 -9.16 2.32 0.16
N HIS A 44 -8.72 2.64 1.38
CA HIS A 44 -9.45 2.32 2.60
C HIS A 44 -9.09 3.32 3.71
N GLU A 45 -10.10 3.87 4.38
CA GLU A 45 -9.95 4.82 5.49
C GLU A 45 -8.98 5.99 5.19
N GLY A 46 -9.07 6.58 3.99
CA GLY A 46 -8.24 7.73 3.60
C GLY A 46 -6.79 7.37 3.27
N LYS A 47 -6.45 6.09 3.16
CA LYS A 47 -5.12 5.60 2.82
C LYS A 47 -5.16 4.69 1.59
N VAL A 48 -4.04 4.61 0.89
CA VAL A 48 -3.85 3.69 -0.23
C VAL A 48 -3.00 2.51 0.22
N TYR A 49 -3.48 1.30 0.04
CA TYR A 49 -2.77 0.07 0.30
C TYR A 49 -2.25 -0.48 -1.03
N ALA A 50 -0.98 -0.84 -1.08
CA ALA A 50 -0.36 -1.35 -2.30
C ALA A 50 0.65 -2.44 -1.99
N SER A 51 0.81 -3.36 -2.94
CA SER A 51 1.89 -4.35 -2.93
C SER A 51 3.06 -3.82 -3.73
N SER A 52 4.15 -3.49 -3.05
CA SER A 52 5.37 -2.97 -3.64
C SER A 52 6.32 -4.12 -3.98
N PHE A 53 6.83 -4.15 -5.20
CA PHE A 53 7.94 -5.00 -5.57
C PHE A 53 9.24 -4.47 -4.93
N VAL A 54 9.99 -5.37 -4.31
CA VAL A 54 11.29 -5.09 -3.69
C VAL A 54 12.28 -6.18 -4.11
N SER A 55 13.57 -5.95 -3.92
CA SER A 55 14.56 -7.00 -4.17
C SER A 55 14.24 -8.24 -3.32
N GLY A 56 14.04 -9.37 -4.01
CA GLY A 56 13.73 -10.66 -3.41
C GLY A 56 12.26 -10.91 -3.04
N GLY A 57 11.30 -10.07 -3.46
CA GLY A 57 9.88 -10.36 -3.27
C GLY A 57 8.97 -9.13 -3.27
N PHE A 58 7.98 -9.15 -2.39
CA PHE A 58 6.94 -8.13 -2.27
C PHE A 58 6.80 -7.66 -0.82
N MET A 59 6.34 -6.43 -0.66
CA MET A 59 5.97 -5.86 0.64
C MET A 59 4.65 -5.13 0.52
N ILE A 60 3.75 -5.36 1.46
CA ILE A 60 2.51 -4.59 1.57
C ILE A 60 2.85 -3.28 2.29
N CYS A 61 2.38 -2.19 1.70
CA CYS A 61 2.62 -0.85 2.21
C CYS A 61 1.33 -0.03 2.23
N ILE A 62 1.33 0.95 3.13
CA ILE A 62 0.34 2.02 3.19
C ILE A 62 0.98 3.27 2.61
N ILE A 63 0.25 3.98 1.78
CA ILE A 63 0.66 5.24 1.16
C ILE A 63 -0.36 6.29 1.59
N ASP A 64 0.16 7.38 2.14
CA ASP A 64 -0.64 8.56 2.41
C ASP A 64 -0.86 9.33 1.10
N PRO A 65 -2.11 9.51 0.63
CA PRO A 65 -2.39 10.10 -0.68
C PRO A 65 -2.06 11.60 -0.75
N GLU A 66 -2.01 12.31 0.37
CA GLU A 66 -1.69 13.73 0.41
C GLU A 66 -0.17 13.95 0.30
N THR A 67 0.57 13.24 1.14
CA THR A 67 2.03 13.39 1.29
C THR A 67 2.83 12.49 0.34
N LEU A 68 2.17 11.47 -0.24
CA LEU A 68 2.76 10.44 -1.10
C LEU A 68 3.88 9.65 -0.41
N VAL A 69 3.86 9.63 0.93
CA VAL A 69 4.81 8.89 1.75
C VAL A 69 4.32 7.46 1.91
N ARG A 70 5.22 6.53 1.61
CA ARG A 70 5.02 5.08 1.75
C ARG A 70 5.53 4.60 3.11
N GLN A 71 4.76 3.73 3.75
CA GLN A 71 5.11 3.03 4.98
C GLN A 71 4.89 1.52 4.79
N GLU A 72 5.94 0.72 5.05
CA GLU A 72 5.86 -0.73 4.99
C GLU A 72 5.14 -1.29 6.22
N ILE A 73 4.23 -2.25 6.01
CA ILE A 73 3.43 -2.87 7.09
C ILE A 73 3.53 -4.39 7.14
N SER A 74 4.24 -5.00 6.19
CA SER A 74 4.50 -6.44 6.18
C SER A 74 6.00 -6.73 6.20
N PRO A 75 6.42 -7.93 6.65
CA PRO A 75 7.73 -8.46 6.29
C PRO A 75 7.82 -8.65 4.76
N ARG A 76 9.01 -9.01 4.27
CA ARG A 76 9.19 -9.44 2.88
C ARG A 76 8.39 -10.74 2.63
N LEU A 77 7.56 -10.72 1.61
CA LEU A 77 6.72 -11.84 1.18
C LEU A 77 7.18 -12.36 -0.20
N PRO A 78 7.04 -13.66 -0.48
CA PRO A 78 7.38 -14.21 -1.80
C PRO A 78 6.45 -13.69 -2.90
N TYR A 79 5.17 -13.49 -2.57
CA TYR A 79 4.14 -12.89 -3.40
C TYR A 79 3.06 -12.27 -2.52
N ALA A 80 2.44 -11.18 -2.95
CA ALA A 80 1.43 -10.48 -2.15
C ALA A 80 0.45 -9.67 -3.01
N ARG A 81 -0.46 -10.31 -3.75
CA ARG A 81 -1.47 -9.59 -4.54
C ARG A 81 -2.65 -9.21 -3.67
N LEU A 82 -2.95 -7.92 -3.54
CA LEU A 82 -4.05 -7.47 -2.69
C LEU A 82 -5.40 -7.93 -3.25
N LYS A 83 -6.30 -8.34 -2.35
CA LYS A 83 -7.67 -8.76 -2.68
C LYS A 83 -8.70 -7.79 -2.10
N ALA A 84 -8.64 -7.57 -0.79
CA ALA A 84 -9.60 -6.75 -0.05
C ALA A 84 -9.02 -6.24 1.27
N ILE A 85 -9.73 -5.31 1.91
CA ILE A 85 -9.47 -4.92 3.30
C ILE A 85 -10.74 -5.15 4.08
N GLU A 86 -10.66 -6.02 5.09
CA GLU A 86 -11.80 -6.52 5.84
C GLU A 86 -11.46 -6.59 7.32
N ASN A 87 -12.33 -6.08 8.19
CA ASN A 87 -12.18 -6.18 9.64
C ASN A 87 -10.81 -5.71 10.18
N GLY A 88 -10.21 -4.68 9.57
CA GLY A 88 -8.88 -4.19 9.96
C GLY A 88 -7.72 -5.06 9.48
N GLU A 89 -7.95 -5.97 8.52
CA GLU A 89 -6.93 -6.83 7.93
C GLU A 89 -6.84 -6.61 6.41
N VAL A 90 -5.63 -6.66 5.88
CA VAL A 90 -5.39 -6.76 4.43
C VAL A 90 -5.47 -8.23 4.04
N VAL A 91 -6.43 -8.56 3.16
CA VAL A 91 -6.55 -9.88 2.54
C VAL A 91 -5.78 -9.87 1.22
N TYR A 92 -4.90 -10.84 1.02
CA TYR A 92 -4.04 -10.92 -0.16
C TYR A 92 -3.79 -12.37 -0.59
N PHE A 93 -3.47 -12.56 -1.86
CA PHE A 93 -2.99 -13.83 -2.39
C PHE A 93 -1.48 -13.93 -2.23
N ASP A 94 -1.03 -15.02 -1.62
CA ASP A 94 0.38 -15.30 -1.33
C ASP A 94 1.09 -16.16 -2.40
N HIS A 95 0.37 -16.53 -3.45
CA HIS A 95 0.89 -17.22 -4.64
C HIS A 95 0.37 -16.57 -5.91
N HIS A 96 1.13 -16.70 -7.01
CA HIS A 96 0.71 -16.18 -8.31
C HIS A 96 -0.43 -17.00 -8.94
N SER A 97 -0.43 -18.31 -8.70
CA SER A 97 -1.45 -19.26 -9.14
C SER A 97 -2.02 -20.01 -7.94
N GLY A 98 -3.35 -20.12 -7.87
CA GLY A 98 -4.09 -20.75 -6.78
C GLY A 98 -4.86 -19.76 -5.89
N ASP A 99 -5.86 -20.28 -5.17
CA ASP A 99 -6.76 -19.50 -4.30
C ASP A 99 -6.27 -19.43 -2.85
N SER A 100 -4.95 -19.40 -2.64
CA SER A 100 -4.38 -19.30 -1.30
C SER A 100 -4.45 -17.85 -0.81
N GLU A 101 -5.30 -17.63 0.19
CA GLU A 101 -5.53 -16.33 0.80
C GLU A 101 -4.85 -16.25 2.15
N SER A 102 -4.07 -15.19 2.31
CA SER A 102 -3.41 -14.83 3.55
C SER A 102 -3.97 -13.51 4.06
N ARG A 103 -3.87 -13.30 5.37
CA ARG A 103 -4.35 -12.10 6.05
C ARG A 103 -3.24 -11.43 6.82
N LEU A 104 -3.22 -10.11 6.78
CA LEU A 104 -2.28 -9.28 7.50
C LEU A 104 -3.04 -8.25 8.32
N ALA A 105 -2.92 -8.33 9.64
CA ALA A 105 -3.50 -7.33 10.53
C ALA A 105 -2.87 -5.94 10.29
N ILE A 106 -3.71 -4.93 10.08
CA ILE A 106 -3.29 -3.54 9.98
C ILE A 106 -2.95 -3.09 11.40
N THR A 107 -1.72 -3.35 11.82
CA THR A 107 -1.27 -2.87 13.13
C THR A 107 -1.03 -1.36 13.00
N PRO A 108 -1.77 -0.51 13.73
CA PRO A 108 -1.46 0.91 13.74
C PRO A 108 -0.03 1.08 14.26
N GLN A 109 0.88 1.54 13.41
CA GLN A 109 2.20 1.94 13.90
C GLN A 109 1.99 3.09 14.86
N LYS A 110 2.24 2.85 16.15
CA LYS A 110 2.26 3.91 17.16
C LYS A 110 3.16 5.02 16.61
N PRO A 111 2.71 6.30 16.61
CA PRO A 111 3.58 7.39 16.23
C PRO A 111 4.81 7.28 17.12
N ALA A 112 5.99 7.09 16.52
CA ALA A 112 7.23 7.14 17.24
C ALA A 112 7.26 8.49 17.94
N LEU A 113 7.06 8.50 19.26
CA LEU A 113 7.19 9.68 20.09
C LEU A 113 8.59 10.22 19.78
N ARG A 114 8.65 11.28 18.96
CA ARG A 114 9.83 12.10 18.78
C ARG A 114 10.25 12.50 20.18
N SER A 115 11.28 11.84 20.70
CA SER A 115 11.75 12.05 22.05
C SER A 115 12.08 13.53 22.18
N LEU A 116 11.43 14.16 23.15
CA LEU A 116 11.55 15.56 23.56
C LEU A 116 12.92 15.81 24.24
N ALA A 117 14.00 15.26 23.69
CA ALA A 117 15.36 15.38 24.21
C ALA A 117 16.07 16.68 23.79
N ALA A 118 15.32 17.71 23.36
CA ALA A 118 15.87 18.99 22.94
C ALA A 118 15.70 20.12 23.96
N ARG A 119 15.13 19.90 25.15
CA ARG A 119 14.77 21.01 26.07
C ARG A 119 15.42 21.04 27.45
N LEU A 120 16.44 20.22 27.72
CA LEU A 120 17.12 20.21 29.03
C LEU A 120 18.63 20.53 29.00
N ARG A 121 19.19 21.00 27.88
CA ARG A 121 20.55 21.59 27.85
C ARG A 121 20.50 23.11 27.67
N ARG A 122 19.83 23.78 28.60
CA ARG A 122 20.08 25.19 28.95
C ARG A 122 19.82 25.33 30.45
N ARG A 123 20.83 25.02 31.24
CA ARG A 123 21.11 25.64 32.53
C ARG A 123 22.60 25.53 32.77
#